data_AF-A0A964VVH5-F1
#
_entry.id   AF-A0A964VVH5-F1
#
_cell.length_a   1.000
_cell.length_b   1.000
_cell.length_c   1.000
_cell.angle_alpha   90.00
_cell.angle_beta   90.00
_cell.angle_gamma   90.00
#
_symmetry.space_group_name_H-M   'P 1'
#
loop_
_entity.id
_entity.type
_entity.pdbx_description
1 polymer ?
#
loop_
_entity_poly.entity_id
_entity_poly.type
_entity_poly.pdbx_seq_one_letter_code
_entity_poly.pdbx_strand_id
1 'polypeptide(L)'
;MRVRHHPPIHLVVRDFGAALQVSFISRYDQIHFKLYAAAYQGGRHFTDLRKLNPAPEELLAAARWTFTQNISDAFRQVVVEVLQALGHGDLHERL
;
A
#
# COMPACT_ATOMS: atom_id res chain seq x y z
N MET A 1 5.47 12.87 20.26
CA MET A 1 5.92 11.65 19.58
C MET A 1 4.68 10.77 19.35
N ARG A 2 4.00 10.89 18.20
CA ARG A 2 2.81 10.07 17.92
C ARG A 2 3.27 8.72 17.37
N VAL A 3 2.92 7.63 18.06
CA VAL A 3 3.09 6.27 17.56
C VAL A 3 2.29 6.17 16.27
N ARG A 4 2.97 5.96 15.13
CA ARG A 4 2.32 5.77 13.84
C ARG A 4 1.68 4.40 13.86
N HIS A 5 0.40 4.32 14.21
CA HIS A 5 -0.34 3.07 14.17
C HIS A 5 -0.59 2.66 12.72
N HIS A 6 0.30 1.83 12.18
CA HIS A 6 -0.12 0.91 11.13
C HIS A 6 -1.13 -0.06 11.77
N PRO A 7 -2.26 -0.38 11.11
CA PRO A 7 -3.09 -1.49 11.54
C PRO A 7 -2.23 -2.76 11.72
N PRO A 8 -2.62 -3.69 12.60
CA PRO A 8 -1.85 -4.90 12.84
C PRO A 8 -1.56 -5.61 11.51
N ILE A 9 -0.29 -5.98 11.30
CA ILE A 9 0.13 -6.70 10.09
C ILE A 9 -0.50 -8.08 10.10
N HIS A 10 -1.15 -8.44 8.99
CA HIS A 10 -1.75 -9.75 8.81
C HIS A 10 -0.72 -10.68 8.15
N LEU A 11 -0.50 -11.86 8.76
CA LEU A 11 0.42 -12.85 8.24
C LEU A 11 -0.33 -13.99 7.56
N VAL A 12 0.19 -14.41 6.41
CA VAL A 12 -0.23 -15.61 5.68
C VAL A 12 0.92 -16.61 5.74
N VAL A 13 0.68 -17.71 6.45
CA VAL A 13 1.64 -18.79 6.62
C VAL A 13 1.54 -19.75 5.44
N ARG A 14 2.69 -20.19 4.90
CA ARG A 14 2.76 -21.25 3.90
C ARG A 14 3.85 -22.25 4.27
N ASP A 15 3.49 -23.51 4.18
CA ASP A 15 4.42 -24.63 4.35
C ASP A 15 4.98 -25.07 2.99
N PHE A 16 6.28 -25.31 2.96
CA PHE A 16 7.05 -25.76 1.82
C PHE A 16 7.73 -27.07 2.18
N GLY A 17 7.01 -28.17 2.01
CA GLY A 17 7.45 -29.49 2.46
C GLY A 17 7.45 -29.61 3.98
N ALA A 18 8.17 -30.59 4.50
CA ALA A 18 8.10 -30.96 5.92
C ALA A 18 8.95 -30.06 6.86
N ALA A 19 9.84 -29.24 6.32
CA ALA A 19 10.88 -28.57 7.12
C ALA A 19 10.92 -27.05 6.98
N LEU A 20 10.12 -26.45 6.10
CA LEU A 20 10.12 -25.01 5.87
C LEU A 20 8.72 -24.43 5.96
N GLN A 21 8.52 -23.52 6.91
CA GLN A 21 7.35 -22.68 7.01
C GLN A 21 7.77 -21.22 6.79
N VAL A 22 7.04 -20.49 5.97
CA VAL A 22 7.29 -19.07 5.71
C VAL A 22 6.03 -18.27 5.98
N SER A 23 6.17 -17.22 6.79
CA SER A 23 5.12 -16.24 7.05
C SER A 23 5.31 -15.02 6.13
N PHE A 24 4.37 -14.82 5.22
CA PHE A 24 4.32 -13.66 4.34
C PHE A 24 3.38 -12.60 4.92
N ILE A 25 3.68 -11.33 4.70
CA ILE A 25 2.66 -10.29 4.89
C ILE A 25 1.51 -10.49 3.91
N SER A 26 0.28 -10.22 4.35
CA SER A 26 -0.90 -10.44 3.52
C SER A 26 -0.88 -9.57 2.26
N ARG A 27 -1.67 -9.96 1.24
CA ARG A 27 -1.85 -9.14 0.03
C ARG A 27 -2.33 -7.73 0.38
N TYR A 28 -3.22 -7.60 1.35
CA TYR A 28 -3.76 -6.33 1.82
C TYR A 28 -2.66 -5.41 2.40
N ASP A 29 -1.79 -5.96 3.25
CA ASP A 29 -0.68 -5.19 3.82
C ASP A 29 0.39 -4.87 2.77
N GLN A 30 0.60 -5.76 1.80
CA GLN A 30 1.48 -5.48 0.66
C GLN A 30 0.99 -4.28 -0.15
N ILE A 31 -0.32 -4.10 -0.34
CA ILE A 31 -0.89 -2.92 -1.03
C ILE A 31 -0.51 -1.64 -0.30
N HIS A 32 -0.58 -1.61 1.03
CA HIS A 32 -0.21 -0.45 1.85
C HIS A 32 1.25 -0.07 1.62
N PHE A 33 2.16 -1.04 1.76
CA PHE A 33 3.58 -0.78 1.58
C PHE A 33 3.94 -0.45 0.13
N LYS A 34 3.28 -1.07 -0.85
CA LYS A 34 3.55 -0.80 -2.27
C LYS A 34 3.02 0.55 -2.71
N LEU A 35 1.89 1.04 -2.19
CA LEU A 35 1.43 2.40 -2.47
C LEU A 35 2.41 3.44 -1.90
N TYR A 36 2.82 3.30 -0.64
CA TYR A 36 3.84 4.18 -0.05
C TYR A 36 5.13 4.17 -0.87
N ALA A 37 5.66 2.99 -1.21
CA ALA A 37 6.90 2.88 -1.96
C ALA A 37 6.77 3.36 -3.42
N ALA A 38 5.61 3.18 -4.05
CA ALA A 38 5.35 3.71 -5.39
C ALA A 38 5.34 5.25 -5.39
N ALA A 39 4.73 5.88 -4.38
CA ALA A 39 4.75 7.34 -4.25
C ALA A 39 6.15 7.88 -3.90
N TYR A 40 6.95 7.14 -3.14
CA TYR A 40 8.28 7.61 -2.71
C TYR A 40 9.40 7.31 -3.73
N GLN A 41 9.35 6.17 -4.42
CA GLN A 41 10.43 5.68 -5.29
C GLN A 41 9.97 5.31 -6.71
N GLY A 42 8.67 5.15 -6.95
CA GLY A 42 8.13 4.76 -8.25
C GLY A 42 8.61 3.39 -8.76
N GLY A 43 8.72 3.26 -10.08
CA GLY A 43 9.32 2.12 -10.75
C GLY A 43 8.69 0.76 -10.42
N ARG A 44 9.50 -0.20 -9.99
CA ARG A 44 9.05 -1.57 -9.67
C ARG A 44 7.91 -1.62 -8.65
N HIS A 45 7.85 -0.65 -7.73
CA HIS A 45 6.83 -0.63 -6.69
C HIS A 45 5.44 -0.36 -7.26
N PHE A 46 5.34 0.50 -8.28
CA PHE A 46 4.11 0.72 -9.01
C PHE A 46 3.68 -0.54 -9.79
N THR A 47 4.61 -1.18 -10.50
CA THR A 47 4.33 -2.42 -11.23
C THR A 47 3.86 -3.54 -10.29
N ASP A 48 4.50 -3.68 -9.14
CA ASP A 48 4.10 -4.65 -8.11
C ASP A 48 2.71 -4.31 -7.53
N LEU A 49 2.44 -3.04 -7.21
CA LEU A 49 1.13 -2.59 -6.75
C LEU A 49 0.02 -2.93 -7.75
N ARG A 50 0.26 -2.65 -9.03
CA ARG A 50 -0.68 -3.00 -10.11
C ARG A 50 -0.93 -4.51 -10.18
N LYS A 51 0.10 -5.34 -9.99
CA LYS A 51 -0.03 -6.81 -9.97
C LYS A 51 -0.80 -7.33 -8.76
N LEU A 52 -0.82 -6.61 -7.65
CA LEU A 52 -1.64 -6.95 -6.48
C LEU A 52 -3.15 -6.76 -6.73
N ASN A 53 -3.52 -6.11 -7.85
CA ASN A 53 -4.88 -5.84 -8.30
C ASN A 53 -5.78 -5.35 -7.14
N PRO A 54 -5.44 -4.21 -6.53
CA PRO A 54 -6.13 -3.73 -5.34
C PRO A 54 -7.56 -3.31 -5.65
N ALA A 55 -8.48 -3.57 -4.73
CA ALA A 55 -9.82 -2.99 -4.81
C ALA A 55 -9.79 -1.50 -4.39
N PRO A 56 -10.76 -0.67 -4.83
CA PRO A 56 -10.82 0.75 -4.48
C PRO A 56 -10.76 1.03 -2.97
N GLU A 57 -11.46 0.25 -2.15
CA GLU A 57 -11.46 0.43 -0.70
C GLU A 57 -10.11 0.10 -0.06
N GLU A 58 -9.35 -0.83 -0.65
CA GLU A 58 -7.99 -1.16 -0.20
C GLU A 58 -7.03 -0.02 -0.51
N LEU A 59 -7.15 0.61 -1.68
CA LEU A 59 -6.37 1.79 -2.05
C LEU A 59 -6.68 2.98 -1.15
N LEU A 60 -7.94 3.20 -0.78
CA LEU A 60 -8.33 4.25 0.14
C LEU A 60 -7.74 4.04 1.54
N ALA A 61 -7.82 2.81 2.06
CA ALA A 61 -7.19 2.47 3.33
C ALA A 61 -5.67 2.67 3.27
N ALA A 62 -5.03 2.20 2.19
CA ALA A 62 -3.60 2.35 1.96
C ALA A 62 -3.17 3.82 1.84
N ALA A 63 -3.94 4.66 1.14
CA ALA A 63 -3.64 6.07 0.97
C ALA A 63 -3.75 6.84 2.29
N ARG A 64 -4.82 6.61 3.06
CA ARG A 64 -4.99 7.17 4.41
C ARG A 64 -3.83 6.79 5.32
N TRP A 65 -3.44 5.52 5.31
CA TRP A 65 -2.26 5.08 6.05
C TRP A 65 -0.97 5.74 5.55
N THR A 66 -0.77 5.83 4.23
CA THR A 66 0.39 6.46 3.58
C THR A 66 0.55 7.93 4.01
N PHE A 67 -0.53 8.68 4.16
CA PHE A 67 -0.51 10.07 4.65
C PHE A 67 -0.09 10.21 6.12
N THR A 68 -0.20 9.16 6.93
CA THR A 68 0.36 9.16 8.29
C THR A 68 1.89 8.96 8.30
N GLN A 69 2.46 8.45 7.20
CA GLN A 69 3.90 8.25 7.04
C GLN A 69 4.61 9.53 6.59
N ASN A 70 3.93 10.36 5.80
CA ASN A 70 4.42 11.68 5.41
C ASN A 70 3.23 12.63 5.24
N ILE A 71 3.25 13.73 5.99
CA ILE A 71 2.15 14.69 6.10
C ILE A 71 2.22 15.82 5.08
N SER A 72 3.25 15.88 4.23
CA SER A 72 3.43 17.00 3.29
C SER A 72 2.41 16.95 2.15
N ASP A 73 1.91 18.12 1.75
CA ASP A 73 0.96 18.26 0.64
C ASP A 73 1.56 17.80 -0.69
N ALA A 74 2.85 18.07 -0.90
CA ALA A 74 3.58 17.58 -2.06
C ALA A 74 3.56 16.04 -2.14
N PHE A 75 3.71 15.34 -1.00
CA PHE A 75 3.65 13.88 -0.99
C PHE A 75 2.22 13.36 -1.20
N ARG A 76 1.21 14.06 -0.66
CA ARG A 76 -0.20 13.74 -0.90
C ARG A 76 -0.53 13.80 -2.39
N GLN A 77 -0.04 14.82 -3.09
CA GLN A 77 -0.23 14.96 -4.54
C GLN A 77 0.36 13.78 -5.32
N VAL A 78 1.57 13.34 -4.98
CA VAL A 78 2.20 12.18 -5.63
C VAL A 78 1.40 10.89 -5.40
N VAL A 79 0.82 10.69 -4.20
CA VAL A 79 -0.07 9.55 -3.96
C VAL A 79 -1.31 9.61 -4.86
N VAL A 80 -1.91 10.80 -5.03
CA VAL A 80 -3.06 10.99 -5.95
C VAL A 80 -2.66 10.67 -7.38
N GLU A 81 -1.48 11.10 -7.84
CA GLU A 81 -0.96 10.76 -9.18
C GLU A 81 -0.77 9.25 -9.36
N VAL A 82 -0.29 8.54 -8.33
CA VAL A 82 -0.19 7.07 -8.37
C VAL A 82 -1.57 6.43 -8.48
N LEU A 83 -2.59 6.94 -7.75
CA LEU A 83 -3.97 6.44 -7.85
C LEU A 83 -4.57 6.70 -9.24
N GLN A 84 -4.33 7.88 -9.81
CA GLN A 84 -4.73 8.23 -11.17
C GLN A 84 -4.09 7.30 -12.20
N ALA A 85 -2.79 7.04 -12.08
CA ALA A 85 -2.07 6.12 -12.97
C ALA A 85 -2.54 4.65 -12.85
N LEU A 86 -3.14 4.27 -11.73
CA LEU A 86 -3.80 2.97 -11.55
C LEU A 86 -5.23 2.92 -12.11
N GLY A 87 -5.78 4.05 -12.59
CA GLY A 87 -7.16 4.15 -13.06
C GLY A 87 -8.18 4.44 -11.95
N HIS A 88 -7.72 4.89 -10.78
CA HIS A 88 -8.52 5.17 -9.59
C HIS A 88 -8.43 6.64 -9.15
N GLY A 89 -8.38 7.56 -10.13
CA GLY A 89 -8.24 8.98 -9.87
C GLY A 89 -9.44 9.59 -9.12
N ASP A 90 -10.62 8.99 -9.28
CA ASP A 90 -11.86 9.35 -8.58
C ASP A 90 -11.77 9.21 -7.06
N LEU A 91 -10.88 8.33 -6.57
CA LEU A 91 -10.73 8.09 -5.12
C LEU A 91 -10.18 9.31 -4.36
N HIS A 92 -9.55 10.26 -5.06
CA HIS A 92 -9.08 11.51 -4.45
C HIS A 92 -10.19 12.28 -3.74
N GLU A 93 -11.42 12.26 -4.26
CA GLU A 93 -12.57 12.98 -3.67
C GLU A 93 -12.97 12.44 -2.28
N ARG A 94 -12.46 11.26 -1.91
CA ARG A 94 -12.76 10.54 -0.67
C ARG A 94 -11.58 10.51 0.33
N LEU A 95 -10.50 11.26 0.06
CA LEU A 95 -9.24 11.28 0.81
C LEU A 95 -8.99 12.61 1.53
#